data_AF-A0A371I767-F1
#
_entry.id   AF-A0A371I767-F1
#
_cell.length_a   1.000
_cell.length_b   1.000
_cell.length_c   1.000
_cell.angle_alpha   90.00
_cell.angle_beta   90.00
_cell.angle_gamma   90.00
#
_symmetry.space_group_name_H-M   'P 1'
#
loop_
_entity.id
_entity.type
_entity.pdbx_description
1 polymer ?
#
loop_
_entity_poly.entity_id
_entity_poly.type
_entity_poly.pdbx_seq_one_letter_code
_entity_poly.pdbx_strand_id
1 'polypeptide(L)'
;MKNETLSINNELHAMTLWEKIESLYVSKCRNNKLFLLNFIVSLKFKEDTFLSDHLNEFQGILDQMLGMGIKFEYEILGLLLLNSLLES
;
A
#
# COMPACT_ATOMS: atom_id res chain seq x y z
N MET A 1 -13.67 19.34 6.86
CA MET A 1 -12.66 19.06 5.82
C MET A 1 -13.34 19.12 4.46
N LYS A 2 -13.22 20.24 3.76
CA LYS A 2 -13.65 20.39 2.36
C LYS A 2 -12.48 21.04 1.60
N ASN A 3 -12.12 20.47 0.44
CA ASN A 3 -11.41 21.08 -0.71
C ASN A 3 -9.98 20.65 -1.08
N GLU A 4 -9.33 19.68 -0.44
CA GLU A 4 -7.98 19.25 -0.92
C GLU A 4 -8.07 18.35 -2.18
N THR A 5 -9.06 17.45 -2.24
CA THR A 5 -9.21 16.49 -3.35
C THR A 5 -9.59 17.14 -4.69
N LEU A 6 -10.31 18.26 -4.67
CA LEU A 6 -10.72 19.00 -5.88
C LEU A 6 -9.55 19.73 -6.56
N SER A 7 -8.49 20.06 -5.80
CA SER A 7 -7.33 20.80 -6.31
C SER A 7 -6.27 19.90 -6.98
N ILE A 8 -6.35 18.59 -6.77
CA ILE A 8 -5.48 17.58 -7.43
C ILE A 8 -5.94 17.39 -8.88
N ASN A 9 -7.25 17.40 -9.14
CA ASN A 9 -7.83 17.05 -10.44
C ASN A 9 -7.63 18.10 -11.56
N ASN A 10 -7.11 19.29 -11.24
CA ASN A 10 -6.89 20.38 -12.21
C ASN A 10 -5.40 20.65 -12.50
N GLU A 11 -4.48 19.86 -11.94
CA GLU A 11 -3.04 20.07 -12.11
C GLU A 11 -2.57 19.50 -13.46
N LEU A 12 -2.03 20.36 -14.33
CA LEU A 12 -1.63 19.98 -15.70
C LEU A 12 -0.22 19.39 -15.77
N HIS A 13 0.59 19.55 -14.72
CA HIS A 13 1.97 19.07 -14.69
C HIS A 13 2.18 17.99 -13.63
N ALA A 14 2.66 16.83 -14.08
CA ALA A 14 2.90 15.65 -13.24
C ALA A 14 3.86 15.92 -12.06
N MET A 15 4.89 16.75 -12.26
CA MET A 15 5.84 17.12 -11.21
C MET A 15 5.14 17.89 -10.06
N THR A 16 4.37 18.92 -10.40
CA THR A 16 3.63 19.73 -9.43
C THR A 16 2.59 18.89 -8.69
N LEU A 17 1.92 17.99 -9.41
CA LEU A 17 0.95 17.07 -8.82
C LEU A 17 1.63 16.12 -7.81
N TRP A 18 2.78 15.56 -8.17
CA TRP A 18 3.58 14.68 -7.31
C TRP A 18 3.98 15.39 -6.01
N GLU A 19 4.62 16.55 -6.10
CA GLU A 19 5.07 17.33 -4.94
C GLU A 19 3.91 17.69 -3.99
N LYS A 20 2.73 17.97 -4.55
CA LYS A 20 1.51 18.26 -3.80
C LYS A 20 0.97 17.03 -3.07
N ILE A 21 0.92 15.87 -3.72
CA ILE A 21 0.50 14.61 -3.07
C ILE A 21 1.52 14.22 -1.99
N GLU A 22 2.82 14.34 -2.29
CA GLU A 22 3.90 14.05 -1.36
C GLU A 22 3.82 14.95 -0.12
N SER A 23 3.66 16.27 -0.29
CA SER A 23 3.52 17.18 0.84
C SER A 23 2.25 16.91 1.68
N LEU A 24 1.15 16.48 1.08
CA LEU A 24 -0.10 16.18 1.81
C LEU A 24 -0.02 14.88 2.62
N TYR A 25 0.58 13.83 2.04
CA TYR A 25 0.47 12.47 2.56
C TYR A 25 1.79 11.88 3.05
N VAL A 26 2.92 12.27 2.47
CA VAL A 26 4.26 11.78 2.84
C VAL A 26 4.87 12.64 3.95
N SER A 27 4.67 13.97 3.95
CA SER A 27 5.20 14.82 5.05
C SER A 27 4.52 14.60 6.41
N LYS A 28 3.27 14.09 6.41
CA LYS A 28 2.47 13.83 7.62
C LYS A 28 2.55 12.38 8.12
N CYS A 29 2.90 11.43 7.25
CA CYS A 29 3.09 10.05 7.64
C CYS A 29 4.57 9.80 7.83
N ARG A 30 4.99 9.43 9.05
CA ARG A 30 6.29 8.78 9.26
C ARG A 30 6.41 7.70 8.19
N ASN A 31 7.43 7.76 7.33
CA ASN A 31 7.67 7.06 6.04
C ASN A 31 7.20 5.59 5.88
N ASN A 32 6.74 4.96 6.95
CA ASN A 32 6.35 3.57 7.07
C ASN A 32 5.03 3.23 6.36
N LYS A 33 4.03 4.14 6.23
CA LYS A 33 2.72 3.78 5.62
C LYS A 33 2.82 3.52 4.11
N LEU A 34 3.42 4.45 3.37
CA LEU A 34 3.66 4.30 1.93
C LEU A 34 4.60 3.12 1.66
N PHE A 35 5.63 2.97 2.50
CA PHE A 35 6.53 1.82 2.43
C PHE A 35 5.77 0.49 2.55
N LEU A 36 4.92 0.33 3.58
CA LEU A 36 4.15 -0.90 3.77
C LEU A 36 3.17 -1.14 2.59
N LEU A 37 2.51 -0.09 2.08
CA LEU A 37 1.63 -0.20 0.91
C LEU A 37 2.37 -0.69 -0.32
N ASN A 38 3.55 -0.13 -0.61
CA ASN A 38 4.39 -0.61 -1.70
C ASN A 38 4.82 -2.06 -1.44
N PHE A 39 5.20 -2.37 -0.20
CA PHE A 39 5.72 -3.68 0.16
C PHE A 39 4.67 -4.78 -0.03
N ILE A 40 3.43 -4.60 0.45
CA ILE A 40 2.37 -5.62 0.29
C ILE A 40 1.98 -5.82 -1.18
N VAL A 41 2.00 -4.76 -1.99
CA VAL A 41 1.71 -4.84 -3.44
C VAL A 41 2.85 -5.54 -4.19
N SER A 42 4.09 -5.38 -3.72
CA SER A 42 5.28 -6.02 -4.30
C SER A 42 5.59 -7.40 -3.72
N LEU A 43 4.86 -7.87 -2.70
CA LEU A 43 5.12 -9.16 -2.09
C LEU A 43 4.85 -10.25 -3.12
N LYS A 44 5.80 -11.19 -3.28
CA LYS A 44 5.71 -12.28 -4.24
C LYS A 44 6.09 -13.60 -3.58
N PHE A 45 5.28 -14.62 -3.85
CA PHE A 45 5.54 -15.98 -3.43
C PHE A 45 6.81 -16.48 -4.12
N LYS A 46 7.67 -17.13 -3.35
CA LYS A 46 8.91 -17.71 -3.86
C LYS A 46 8.77 -19.23 -3.85
N GLU A 47 8.96 -19.85 -5.01
CA GLU A 47 8.77 -21.31 -5.18
C GLU A 47 9.65 -22.16 -4.25
N ASP A 48 10.77 -21.62 -3.77
CA ASP A 48 11.70 -22.27 -2.85
C ASP A 48 11.33 -22.10 -1.36
N THR A 49 10.17 -21.49 -1.06
CA THR A 49 9.67 -21.26 0.30
C THR A 49 8.37 -21.99 0.57
N PHE A 50 8.05 -22.22 1.85
CA PHE A 50 6.77 -22.81 2.21
C PHE A 50 5.65 -21.77 2.06
N LEU A 51 4.50 -22.19 1.53
CA LEU A 51 3.29 -21.36 1.47
C LEU A 51 2.92 -20.78 2.83
N SER A 52 3.12 -21.54 3.92
CA SER A 52 2.88 -21.06 5.28
C SER A 52 3.76 -19.86 5.65
N ASP A 53 5.02 -19.84 5.21
CA ASP A 53 5.95 -18.76 5.52
C ASP A 53 5.54 -17.48 4.78
N HIS A 54 5.13 -17.61 3.51
CA HIS A 54 4.56 -16.51 2.73
C HIS A 54 3.27 -15.94 3.34
N LEU A 55 2.34 -16.82 3.75
CA LEU A 55 1.10 -16.39 4.41
C LEU A 55 1.38 -15.68 5.74
N ASN A 56 2.38 -16.13 6.50
CA ASN A 56 2.82 -15.48 7.72
C ASN A 56 3.42 -14.10 7.44
N GLU A 57 4.24 -13.96 6.40
CA GLU A 57 4.79 -12.66 5.99
C GLU A 57 3.68 -11.70 5.56
N PHE A 58 2.76 -12.16 4.71
CA PHE A 58 1.59 -11.39 4.27
C PHE A 58 0.75 -10.90 5.45
N GLN A 59 0.43 -11.79 6.39
CA GLN A 59 -0.32 -11.43 7.61
C GLN A 59 0.45 -10.45 8.49
N GLY A 60 1.76 -10.63 8.64
CA GLY A 60 2.61 -9.71 9.41
C GLY A 60 2.63 -8.29 8.85
N ILE A 61 2.51 -8.13 7.52
CA ILE A 61 2.37 -6.81 6.89
C ILE A 61 0.97 -6.22 7.18
N LEU A 62 -0.08 -7.03 7.09
CA LEU A 62 -1.45 -6.61 7.41
C LEU A 62 -1.59 -6.16 8.88
N ASP A 63 -0.98 -6.87 9.81
CA ASP A 63 -1.01 -6.53 11.23
C ASP A 63 -0.31 -5.19 11.50
N GLN A 64 0.83 -4.94 10.85
CA GLN A 64 1.51 -3.64 10.91
C GLN A 64 0.64 -2.51 10.35
N MET A 65 -0.02 -2.74 9.22
CA MET A 65 -0.93 -1.77 8.61
C MET A 65 -2.13 -1.48 9.51
N LEU A 66 -2.72 -2.52 10.09
CA LEU A 66 -3.82 -2.41 11.05
C LEU A 66 -3.40 -1.59 12.28
N GLY A 67 -2.20 -1.84 12.82
CA GLY A 67 -1.62 -1.06 13.91
C GLY A 67 -1.41 0.43 13.57
N MET A 68 -1.29 0.75 12.28
CA MET A 68 -1.21 2.13 11.77
C MET A 68 -2.58 2.74 11.38
N GLY A 69 -3.67 2.00 11.63
CA GLY A 69 -5.03 2.42 11.32
C GLY A 69 -5.44 2.24 9.85
N ILE A 70 -4.66 1.51 9.05
CA ILE A 70 -5.00 1.16 7.68
C ILE A 70 -5.79 -0.15 7.71
N LYS A 71 -6.99 -0.14 7.14
CA LYS A 71 -7.85 -1.32 7.03
C LYS A 71 -8.25 -1.51 5.58
N PHE A 72 -8.25 -2.75 5.12
CA PHE A 72 -8.72 -3.14 3.80
C PHE A 72 -10.03 -3.89 3.91
N GLU A 73 -10.85 -3.75 2.88
CA GLU A 73 -12.01 -4.61 2.68
C GLU A 73 -11.57 -6.01 2.28
N TYR A 74 -12.38 -7.02 2.59
CA TYR A 74 -12.06 -8.42 2.31
C TYR A 74 -11.79 -8.69 0.83
N GLU A 75 -12.48 -8.01 -0.07
CA GLU A 75 -12.24 -8.11 -1.51
C GLU A 75 -10.82 -7.67 -1.88
N ILE A 76 -10.37 -6.51 -1.36
CA ILE A 76 -9.03 -5.99 -1.59
C ILE A 76 -7.96 -6.90 -0.98
N LEU A 77 -8.21 -7.47 0.21
CA LEU A 77 -7.32 -8.45 0.81
C LEU A 77 -7.16 -9.69 -0.08
N GLY A 78 -8.27 -10.19 -0.64
CA GLY A 78 -8.24 -11.32 -1.58
C GLY A 78 -7.44 -11.02 -2.85
N LEU A 79 -7.59 -9.82 -3.41
CA LEU A 79 -6.83 -9.39 -4.59
C LEU A 79 -5.33 -9.21 -4.31
N LEU A 80 -4.97 -8.65 -3.15
CA LEU A 80 -3.57 -8.53 -2.74
C LEU A 80 -2.92 -9.90 -2.52
N LEU A 81 -3.64 -10.82 -1.86
CA LEU A 81 -3.18 -12.19 -1.69
C LEU A 81 -3.01 -12.87 -3.04
N LEU A 82 -3.99 -12.77 -3.93
CA LEU A 82 -3.90 -13.31 -5.29
C LEU A 82 -2.70 -12.74 -6.04
N ASN A 83 -2.49 -11.41 -6.04
CA ASN A 83 -1.33 -10.77 -6.67
C ASN A 83 0.01 -11.26 -6.11
N SER A 84 0.05 -11.57 -4.81
CA SER A 84 1.25 -12.10 -4.17
C SER A 84 1.55 -13.55 -4.54
N LEU A 85 0.53 -14.31 -4.95
CA LEU A 85 0.65 -15.69 -5.40
C LEU A 85 0.83 -15.78 -6.94
N LEU A 86 0.36 -14.76 -7.67
CA LEU A 86 0.52 -14.64 -9.13
C LEU A 86 1.92 -14.12 -9.46
N GLU A 87 2.87 -15.06 -9.47
CA GLU A 87 4.16 -15.08 -10.18
C GLU A 87 4.95 -16.28 -9.63
N SER A 88 4.36 -17.46 -9.79
CA SER A 88 5.05 -18.76 -9.79
C SER A 88 4.96 -19.29 -11.21
#